data_AF-A0A2W2CIX4-F1
#
_entry.id   AF-A0A2W2CIX4-F1
#
_cell.length_a   1.000
_cell.length_b   1.000
_cell.length_c   1.000
_cell.angle_alpha   90.00
_cell.angle_beta   90.00
_cell.angle_gamma   90.00
#
_symmetry.space_group_name_H-M   'P 1'
#
loop_
_entity.id
_entity.type
_entity.pdbx_description
1 polymer ?
#
loop_
_entity_poly.entity_id
_entity_poly.type
_entity_poly.pdbx_seq_one_letter_code
_entity_poly.pdbx_strand_id
1 'polypeptide(L)'
;MRALWLRPRRTVAIILLDRVVAAAGTVRGVVSGRGDQSRLAPAAVLASLAVLVATAVSAVVVLRTPERLTPVAIDPPPQAALPGPPGVGDLGARPGPAASKLPAPDDPPAAEPPGARPSRSGPAATTATSRIPLQAHFAVEESALLSYGAAVTVSNPGPNPAAAWELVVTLPRESLEVTSVRGARASRSGATWTFVPEENAGPLPGGGAVQVTFRVSGAQTSSRPTACTIDEAACTGLSG
;
A
#
# COMPACT_ATOMS: atom_id res chain seq x y z
N MET A 1 -33.15 13.25 15.96
CA MET A 1 -33.14 12.59 14.63
C MET A 1 -32.32 13.46 13.67
N ARG A 2 -31.06 13.09 13.41
CA ARG A 2 -30.15 13.85 12.53
C ARG A 2 -29.92 13.05 11.25
N ALA A 3 -30.22 13.67 10.12
CA ALA A 3 -30.12 13.08 8.79
C ALA A 3 -28.65 12.78 8.43
N LEU A 4 -28.36 11.49 8.26
CA LEU A 4 -27.13 10.97 7.67
C LEU A 4 -27.16 11.28 6.16
N TRP A 5 -26.49 12.36 5.76
CA TRP A 5 -26.17 12.60 4.35
C TRP A 5 -25.03 11.67 3.94
N LEU A 6 -25.38 10.51 3.37
CA LEU A 6 -24.47 9.67 2.61
C LEU A 6 -23.95 10.49 1.42
N ARG A 7 -22.71 10.97 1.51
CA ARG A 7 -22.00 11.51 0.34
C ARG A 7 -21.80 10.35 -0.64
N PRO A 8 -22.37 10.41 -1.87
CA PRO A 8 -22.12 9.40 -2.88
C PRO A 8 -20.63 9.42 -3.20
N ARG A 9 -19.94 8.29 -3.02
CA ARG A 9 -18.59 8.09 -3.55
C ARG A 9 -18.68 8.26 -5.07
N ARG A 10 -18.36 9.45 -5.57
CA ARG A 10 -18.23 9.71 -7.01
C ARG A 10 -17.05 8.89 -7.51
N THR A 11 -17.37 7.75 -8.09
CA THR A 11 -16.43 6.81 -8.69
C THR A 11 -15.57 7.57 -9.70
N VAL A 12 -14.25 7.39 -9.62
CA VAL A 12 -13.23 8.02 -10.49
C VAL A 12 -13.59 7.95 -11.98
N ALA A 13 -14.36 6.93 -12.38
CA ALA A 13 -14.93 6.78 -13.72
C ALA A 13 -15.79 7.96 -14.18
N ILE A 14 -16.58 8.58 -13.30
CA ILE A 14 -17.45 9.72 -13.64
C ILE A 14 -16.61 10.99 -13.88
N ILE A 15 -15.53 11.18 -13.10
CA ILE A 15 -14.61 12.31 -13.26
C ILE A 15 -13.85 12.22 -14.60
N LEU A 16 -13.48 11.00 -15.02
CA LEU A 16 -12.87 10.76 -16.32
C LEU A 16 -13.86 10.96 -17.48
N LEU A 17 -15.12 10.55 -17.33
CA LEU A 17 -16.17 10.76 -18.34
C LEU A 17 -16.49 12.25 -18.53
N ASP A 18 -16.61 13.03 -17.45
CA ASP A 18 -16.84 14.47 -17.55
C ASP A 18 -15.68 15.21 -18.23
N ARG A 19 -14.43 14.77 -18.01
CA ARG A 19 -13.25 15.34 -18.69
C ARG A 19 -13.25 15.04 -20.20
N VAL A 20 -13.70 13.86 -20.60
CA VAL A 20 -13.81 13.49 -22.02
C VAL A 20 -14.95 14.25 -22.70
N VAL A 21 -16.10 14.42 -22.02
CA VAL A 21 -17.24 15.17 -22.56
C VAL A 21 -16.93 16.67 -22.65
N ALA A 22 -16.23 17.24 -21.67
CA ALA A 22 -15.77 18.63 -21.71
C ALA A 22 -14.77 18.89 -22.85
N ALA A 23 -13.85 17.96 -23.10
CA ALA A 23 -12.91 18.05 -24.23
C ALA A 23 -13.60 17.91 -25.60
N ALA A 24 -14.65 17.10 -25.70
CA ALA A 24 -15.44 16.96 -26.92
C ALA A 24 -16.25 18.23 -27.26
N GLY A 25 -16.67 18.99 -26.23
CA GLY A 25 -17.40 20.25 -26.41
C GLY A 25 -16.57 21.37 -27.06
N THR A 26 -15.27 21.44 -26.75
CA THR A 26 -14.36 22.48 -27.28
C THR A 26 -13.99 22.30 -28.74
N VAL A 27 -14.07 21.08 -29.29
CA VAL A 27 -13.72 20.81 -30.70
C VAL A 27 -14.81 21.31 -31.67
N ARG A 28 -16.05 21.50 -31.20
CA ARG A 28 -17.16 21.94 -32.07
C ARG A 28 -17.15 23.44 -32.38
N GLY A 29 -16.40 24.25 -31.63
CA GLY A 29 -16.37 25.71 -31.80
C GLY A 29 -15.43 26.24 -32.89
N VAL A 30 -14.49 25.41 -33.37
CA VAL A 30 -13.40 25.88 -34.27
C VAL A 30 -13.65 25.52 -35.74
N VAL A 31 -14.67 24.71 -36.05
CA VAL A 31 -14.90 24.17 -37.41
C VAL A 31 -15.86 25.03 -38.26
N SER A 32 -16.50 26.07 -37.70
CA SER A 32 -17.45 26.92 -38.44
C SER A 32 -16.88 28.24 -38.97
N GLY A 33 -15.56 28.42 -38.96
CA GLY A 33 -14.89 29.65 -39.39
C GLY A 33 -14.19 29.56 -40.75
N ARG A 34 -14.92 29.87 -41.83
CA ARG A 34 -14.49 30.65 -43.01
C ARG A 34 -13.19 30.26 -43.76
N GLY A 35 -13.39 29.80 -45.02
CA GLY A 35 -12.58 30.25 -46.16
C GLY A 35 -11.97 29.15 -47.03
N ASP A 36 -12.43 29.07 -48.28
CA ASP A 36 -11.82 28.45 -49.46
C ASP A 36 -10.41 27.84 -49.29
N GLN A 37 -10.33 26.52 -49.05
CA GLN A 37 -9.13 25.76 -49.41
C GLN A 37 -9.43 24.26 -49.54
N SER A 38 -9.26 23.78 -50.77
CA SER A 38 -8.96 22.40 -51.18
C SER A 38 -9.79 21.29 -50.51
N ARG A 39 -10.73 20.72 -51.28
CA ARG A 39 -11.55 19.53 -50.94
C ARG A 39 -10.75 18.29 -50.47
N LEU A 40 -9.41 18.31 -50.53
CA LEU A 40 -8.51 17.27 -50.04
C LEU A 40 -8.08 17.44 -48.56
N ALA A 41 -8.10 18.65 -48.01
CA ALA A 41 -7.77 18.90 -46.60
C ALA A 41 -8.73 18.23 -45.58
N PRO A 42 -10.07 18.19 -45.77
CA PRO A 42 -10.95 17.56 -44.80
C PRO A 42 -10.78 16.04 -44.74
N ALA A 43 -10.36 15.40 -45.84
CA ALA A 43 -10.14 13.95 -45.88
C ALA A 43 -8.95 13.54 -44.99
N ALA A 44 -7.86 14.32 -44.99
CA ALA A 44 -6.70 14.06 -44.15
C ALA A 44 -7.02 14.22 -42.65
N VAL A 45 -7.84 15.22 -42.30
CA VAL A 45 -8.29 15.44 -40.92
C VAL A 45 -9.20 14.30 -40.45
N LEU A 46 -10.13 13.85 -41.30
CA LEU A 46 -11.00 12.71 -40.97
C LEU A 46 -10.20 11.40 -40.86
N ALA A 47 -9.22 11.17 -41.74
CA ALA A 47 -8.37 9.99 -41.69
C ALA A 47 -7.51 9.97 -40.40
N SER A 48 -6.89 11.10 -40.04
CA SER A 48 -6.11 11.21 -38.81
C SER A 48 -6.97 11.04 -37.55
N LEU A 49 -8.20 11.60 -37.54
CA LEU A 49 -9.15 11.40 -36.45
C LEU A 49 -9.58 9.93 -36.34
N ALA A 50 -9.85 9.26 -37.46
CA ALA A 50 -10.23 7.85 -37.49
C ALA A 50 -9.10 6.95 -36.96
N VAL A 51 -7.85 7.23 -37.34
CA VAL A 51 -6.67 6.51 -36.82
C VAL A 51 -6.54 6.71 -35.31
N LEU A 52 -6.69 7.94 -34.80
CA LEU A 52 -6.65 8.25 -33.37
C LEU A 52 -7.74 7.53 -32.58
N VAL A 53 -8.98 7.53 -33.09
CA VAL A 53 -10.09 6.82 -32.47
C VAL A 53 -9.84 5.31 -32.46
N ALA A 54 -9.34 4.74 -33.57
CA ALA A 54 -9.00 3.33 -33.64
C ALA A 54 -7.89 2.93 -32.66
N THR A 55 -6.84 3.76 -32.49
CA THR A 55 -5.77 3.49 -31.51
C THR A 55 -6.28 3.59 -30.08
N ALA A 56 -7.08 4.60 -29.77
CA ALA A 56 -7.68 4.76 -28.44
C ALA A 56 -8.60 3.57 -28.10
N VAL A 57 -9.44 3.12 -29.05
CA VAL A 57 -10.31 1.95 -28.86
C VAL A 57 -9.47 0.68 -28.63
N SER A 58 -8.45 0.43 -29.44
CA SER A 58 -7.56 -0.73 -29.25
C SER A 58 -6.86 -0.72 -27.89
N ALA A 59 -6.33 0.42 -27.44
CA ALA A 59 -5.71 0.55 -26.12
C ALA A 59 -6.72 0.27 -24.99
N VAL A 60 -7.94 0.80 -25.10
CA VAL A 60 -9.00 0.56 -24.11
C VAL A 60 -9.42 -0.91 -24.09
N VAL A 61 -9.54 -1.57 -25.25
CA VAL A 61 -9.88 -3.00 -25.31
C VAL A 61 -8.80 -3.83 -24.63
N VAL A 62 -7.52 -3.62 -24.97
CA VAL A 62 -6.39 -4.34 -24.37
C VAL A 62 -6.33 -4.14 -22.85
N LEU A 63 -6.51 -2.90 -22.39
CA LEU A 63 -6.46 -2.57 -20.96
C LEU A 63 -7.69 -3.03 -20.18
N ARG A 64 -8.85 -3.21 -20.83
CA ARG A 64 -10.08 -3.71 -20.18
C ARG A 64 -10.26 -5.23 -20.26
N THR A 65 -9.43 -5.95 -21.02
CA THR A 65 -9.45 -7.41 -21.07
C THR A 65 -8.16 -8.06 -20.54
N PRO A 66 -7.77 -7.87 -19.25
CA PRO A 66 -6.71 -8.68 -18.66
C PRO A 66 -7.14 -10.13 -18.35
N GLU A 67 -8.44 -10.46 -18.44
CA GLU A 67 -9.03 -11.70 -17.91
C GLU A 67 -9.28 -12.81 -18.96
N ARG A 68 -8.64 -12.77 -20.14
CA ARG A 68 -8.81 -13.81 -21.19
C ARG A 68 -7.50 -14.48 -21.63
N LEU A 69 -6.45 -14.38 -20.81
CA LEU A 69 -5.32 -15.31 -20.86
C LEU A 69 -5.50 -16.31 -19.71
N THR A 70 -6.57 -17.10 -19.77
CA THR A 70 -6.63 -18.35 -19.02
C THR A 70 -5.41 -19.17 -19.44
N PRO A 71 -4.53 -19.58 -18.52
CA PRO A 71 -3.47 -20.53 -18.81
C PRO A 71 -4.12 -21.75 -19.47
N VAL A 72 -3.54 -22.21 -20.58
CA VAL A 72 -3.82 -23.55 -21.09
C VAL A 72 -3.58 -24.50 -19.91
N ALA A 73 -4.66 -25.07 -19.39
CA ALA A 73 -4.58 -26.15 -18.42
C ALA A 73 -3.90 -27.31 -19.14
N ILE A 74 -2.61 -27.51 -18.85
CA ILE A 74 -1.95 -28.79 -19.13
C ILE A 74 -2.71 -29.80 -18.29
N ASP A 75 -3.42 -30.69 -18.98
CA ASP A 75 -4.14 -31.82 -18.42
C ASP A 75 -3.16 -32.65 -17.56
N PRO A 76 -3.37 -32.77 -16.24
CA PRO A 76 -2.52 -33.61 -15.41
C PRO A 76 -2.71 -35.08 -15.81
N PRO A 77 -1.64 -35.89 -15.89
CA PRO A 77 -1.75 -37.30 -16.21
C PRO A 77 -2.65 -38.03 -15.18
N PRO A 78 -3.43 -39.04 -15.61
CA PRO A 78 -4.35 -39.74 -14.72
C PRO A 78 -3.58 -40.41 -13.58
N GLN A 79 -3.80 -39.92 -12.36
CA GLN A 79 -3.30 -40.54 -11.15
C GLN A 79 -4.11 -41.81 -10.86
N ALA A 80 -3.39 -42.93 -10.79
CA ALA A 80 -3.94 -44.22 -10.39
C ALA A 80 -4.59 -44.11 -9.00
N ALA A 81 -5.84 -44.58 -8.90
CA ALA A 81 -6.60 -44.62 -7.66
C ALA A 81 -5.89 -45.52 -6.63
N LEU A 82 -5.50 -44.92 -5.49
CA LEU A 82 -5.14 -45.66 -4.29
C LEU A 82 -6.36 -45.74 -3.34
N PRO A 83 -6.59 -46.89 -2.67
CA PRO A 83 -7.76 -47.11 -1.83
C PRO A 83 -7.69 -46.28 -0.53
N GLY A 84 -8.77 -45.56 -0.22
CA GLY A 84 -8.91 -44.84 1.04
C GLY A 84 -9.19 -45.78 2.23
N PRO A 85 -8.59 -45.53 3.41
CA PRO A 85 -8.97 -46.21 4.65
C PRO A 85 -10.23 -45.58 5.28
N PRO A 86 -11.10 -46.39 5.93
CA PRO A 86 -12.29 -45.89 6.61
C PRO A 86 -11.95 -45.34 8.00
N GLY A 87 -12.49 -44.17 8.33
CA GLY A 87 -12.38 -43.56 9.66
C GLY A 87 -13.69 -42.89 10.06
N VAL A 88 -14.64 -43.71 10.49
CA VAL A 88 -15.88 -43.30 11.18
C VAL A 88 -15.56 -43.17 12.66
N GLY A 89 -15.93 -42.04 13.29
CA GLY A 89 -15.79 -41.85 14.73
C GLY A 89 -16.10 -40.44 15.19
N ASP A 90 -17.31 -39.96 14.89
CA ASP A 90 -17.89 -38.76 15.50
C ASP A 90 -18.82 -39.21 16.64
N LEU A 91 -18.41 -39.03 17.89
CA LEU A 91 -19.26 -39.16 19.09
C LEU A 91 -18.52 -38.57 20.30
N GLY A 92 -19.11 -37.59 20.98
CA GLY A 92 -18.76 -37.34 22.40
C GLY A 92 -18.90 -35.92 22.91
N ALA A 93 -20.14 -35.52 23.21
CA ALA A 93 -20.46 -34.31 23.95
C ALA A 93 -19.85 -34.25 25.36
N ARG A 94 -19.48 -33.05 25.85
CA ARG A 94 -19.89 -32.61 27.19
C ARG A 94 -19.76 -31.10 27.42
N PRO A 95 -20.84 -30.39 27.80
CA PRO A 95 -20.77 -29.07 28.40
C PRO A 95 -20.48 -29.17 29.91
N GLY A 96 -19.60 -28.32 30.43
CA GLY A 96 -19.35 -28.18 31.86
C GLY A 96 -19.67 -26.77 32.35
N PRO A 97 -20.73 -26.55 33.13
CA PRO A 97 -20.92 -25.36 33.93
C PRO A 97 -20.70 -25.62 35.44
N ALA A 98 -20.60 -24.50 36.19
CA ALA A 98 -20.50 -24.34 37.65
C ALA A 98 -19.06 -24.40 38.21
N ALA A 99 -18.63 -23.59 39.18
CA ALA A 99 -19.31 -22.84 40.25
C ALA A 99 -18.37 -21.67 40.71
N SER A 100 -18.84 -20.45 41.01
CA SER A 100 -19.15 -19.91 42.38
C SER A 100 -17.94 -19.91 43.35
N LYS A 101 -17.54 -18.89 44.13
CA LYS A 101 -18.17 -17.80 44.93
C LYS A 101 -17.01 -16.86 45.40
N LEU A 102 -17.12 -15.52 45.38
CA LEU A 102 -17.60 -14.58 46.44
C LEU A 102 -16.55 -14.29 47.59
N PRO A 103 -16.70 -13.27 48.48
CA PRO A 103 -15.98 -11.98 48.44
C PRO A 103 -15.25 -11.53 49.75
N ALA A 104 -14.48 -10.42 49.66
CA ALA A 104 -14.23 -9.35 50.67
C ALA A 104 -13.43 -9.68 51.98
N PRO A 105 -13.07 -8.72 52.89
CA PRO A 105 -12.78 -7.26 52.80
C PRO A 105 -11.54 -6.76 53.61
N ASP A 106 -11.15 -5.49 53.34
CA ASP A 106 -10.70 -4.35 54.21
C ASP A 106 -9.58 -4.39 55.31
N ASP A 107 -8.52 -3.59 55.06
CA ASP A 107 -7.92 -2.45 55.84
C ASP A 107 -7.41 -2.59 57.32
N PRO A 108 -6.67 -1.62 57.95
CA PRO A 108 -5.66 -0.59 57.52
C PRO A 108 -4.39 -0.60 58.47
N PRO A 109 -3.76 0.53 58.92
CA PRO A 109 -2.61 1.24 58.35
C PRO A 109 -1.34 1.36 59.26
N ALA A 110 -0.33 2.09 58.75
CA ALA A 110 0.68 2.92 59.45
C ALA A 110 2.12 2.39 59.62
N ALA A 111 3.08 3.11 59.01
CA ALA A 111 4.09 3.96 59.68
C ALA A 111 5.42 4.05 58.87
N GLU A 112 5.80 5.26 58.46
CA GLU A 112 7.20 5.67 58.17
C GLU A 112 7.97 5.83 59.49
N PRO A 113 9.30 5.58 59.52
CA PRO A 113 10.30 6.65 59.35
C PRO A 113 11.62 6.21 58.64
N PRO A 114 12.58 7.13 58.39
CA PRO A 114 13.45 7.09 57.21
C PRO A 114 14.85 6.48 57.45
N GLY A 115 15.46 6.05 56.35
CA GLY A 115 16.91 6.03 56.19
C GLY A 115 17.55 4.65 56.20
N ALA A 116 17.83 4.10 55.01
CA ALA A 116 19.12 3.47 54.70
C ALA A 116 19.21 3.02 53.23
N ARG A 117 20.32 3.42 52.61
CA ARG A 117 21.02 2.80 51.47
C ARG A 117 20.41 2.95 50.06
N PRO A 118 21.20 3.46 49.09
CA PRO A 118 20.92 3.24 47.68
C PRO A 118 21.13 1.75 47.38
N SER A 119 20.04 0.98 47.35
CA SER A 119 20.01 -0.29 46.65
C SER A 119 20.31 -0.01 45.18
N ARG A 120 21.51 -0.38 44.73
CA ARG A 120 21.79 -0.55 43.30
C ARG A 120 20.82 -1.62 42.82
N SER A 121 19.68 -1.19 42.30
CA SER A 121 18.87 -1.98 41.40
C SER A 121 19.76 -2.29 40.20
N GLY A 122 20.40 -3.45 40.24
CA GLY A 122 21.06 -3.99 39.06
C GLY A 122 20.03 -4.04 37.94
N PRO A 123 20.35 -3.57 36.73
CA PRO A 123 19.42 -3.63 35.63
C PRO A 123 19.01 -5.09 35.44
N ALA A 124 17.71 -5.38 35.62
CA ALA A 124 17.13 -6.63 35.21
C ALA A 124 17.48 -6.82 33.74
N ALA A 125 18.32 -7.81 33.44
CA ALA A 125 18.63 -8.19 32.09
C ALA A 125 17.36 -8.77 31.47
N THR A 126 16.51 -7.91 30.93
CA THR A 126 15.42 -8.31 30.05
C THR A 126 16.08 -9.07 28.91
N THR A 127 15.82 -10.37 28.84
CA THR A 127 16.26 -11.23 27.74
C THR A 127 15.75 -10.62 26.44
N ALA A 128 16.61 -9.87 25.75
CA ALA A 128 16.31 -9.34 24.44
C ALA A 128 16.25 -10.52 23.48
N THR A 129 15.04 -11.04 23.24
CA THR A 129 14.81 -11.98 22.15
C THR A 129 15.27 -11.28 20.88
N SER A 130 16.35 -11.80 20.28
CA SER A 130 16.90 -11.29 19.02
C SER A 130 15.79 -11.31 17.97
N ARG A 131 15.21 -10.15 17.68
CA ARG A 131 14.21 -10.03 16.62
C ARG A 131 14.93 -10.17 15.28
N ILE A 132 14.35 -10.93 14.36
CA ILE A 132 14.83 -10.96 12.98
C ILE A 132 14.49 -9.58 12.38
N PRO A 133 15.46 -8.86 11.79
CA PRO A 133 15.21 -7.54 11.26
C PRO A 133 14.24 -7.61 10.07
N LEU A 134 13.39 -6.58 9.94
CA LEU A 134 12.57 -6.39 8.76
C LEU A 134 13.46 -6.11 7.55
N GLN A 135 12.95 -6.44 6.37
CA GLN A 135 13.63 -6.16 5.11
C GLN A 135 12.79 -5.17 4.31
N ALA A 136 13.48 -4.29 3.57
CA ALA A 136 12.83 -3.35 2.66
C ALA A 136 13.49 -3.38 1.28
N HIS A 137 12.66 -3.33 0.24
CA HIS A 137 13.10 -3.25 -1.15
C HIS A 137 12.49 -2.02 -1.82
N PHE A 138 13.34 -1.09 -2.24
CA PHE A 138 12.95 0.12 -2.96
C PHE A 138 12.95 -0.12 -4.48
N ALA A 139 11.91 0.32 -5.16
CA ALA A 139 11.81 0.32 -6.62
C ALA A 139 11.17 1.62 -7.13
N VAL A 140 11.58 2.06 -8.32
CA VAL A 140 10.88 3.13 -9.06
C VAL A 140 9.90 2.46 -10.02
N GLU A 141 8.62 2.79 -9.91
CA GLU A 141 7.56 2.18 -10.72
C GLU A 141 7.18 3.04 -11.93
N GLU A 142 7.22 4.37 -11.77
CA GLU A 142 6.78 5.32 -12.79
C GLU A 142 7.75 6.50 -12.84
N SER A 143 8.10 6.95 -14.04
CA SER A 143 8.90 8.14 -14.27
C SER A 143 8.14 9.14 -15.13
N ALA A 144 8.09 10.39 -14.69
CA ALA A 144 7.55 11.51 -15.43
C ALA A 144 8.57 12.66 -15.46
N LEU A 145 8.35 13.66 -16.32
CA LEU A 145 9.27 14.79 -16.50
C LEU A 145 9.60 15.52 -15.19
N LEU A 146 8.60 15.68 -14.31
CA LEU A 146 8.70 16.49 -13.09
C LEU A 146 8.33 15.72 -11.82
N SER A 147 8.20 14.40 -11.90
CA SER A 147 7.90 13.55 -10.74
C SER A 147 8.24 12.10 -11.04
N TYR A 148 8.42 11.28 -10.01
CA TYR A 148 8.45 9.83 -10.16
C TYR A 148 7.65 9.15 -9.06
N GLY A 149 7.09 7.98 -9.38
CA GLY A 149 6.44 7.09 -8.42
C GLY A 149 7.44 6.02 -7.95
N ALA A 150 7.47 5.79 -6.65
CA ALA A 150 8.28 4.75 -6.02
C ALA A 150 7.43 3.86 -5.14
N ALA A 151 7.90 2.63 -4.98
CA ALA A 151 7.35 1.65 -4.06
C ALA A 151 8.45 1.08 -3.17
N VAL A 152 8.13 0.90 -1.90
CA VAL A 152 8.95 0.16 -0.93
C VAL A 152 8.14 -1.02 -0.43
N THR A 153 8.63 -2.23 -0.70
CA THR A 153 8.05 -3.45 -0.15
C THR A 153 8.77 -3.77 1.15
N VAL A 154 8.05 -3.73 2.26
CA VAL A 154 8.54 -4.10 3.59
C VAL A 154 8.10 -5.54 3.88
N SER A 155 9.05 -6.43 4.14
CA SER A 155 8.79 -7.84 4.47
C SER A 155 9.26 -8.18 5.87
N ASN A 156 8.50 -9.05 6.53
CA ASN A 156 8.85 -9.62 7.82
C ASN A 156 9.26 -11.08 7.61
N PRO A 157 10.56 -11.40 7.53
CA PRO A 157 11.02 -12.77 7.35
C PRO A 157 10.87 -13.61 8.63
N GLY A 158 10.59 -13.00 9.78
CA GLY A 158 10.42 -13.71 11.04
C GLY A 158 9.04 -14.38 11.18
N PRO A 159 8.90 -15.32 12.13
CA PRO A 159 7.62 -16.03 12.36
C PRO A 159 6.62 -15.20 13.17
N ASN A 160 7.09 -14.18 13.90
CA ASN A 160 6.25 -13.37 14.78
C ASN A 160 5.77 -12.10 14.06
N PRO A 161 4.53 -11.64 14.30
CA PRO A 161 4.05 -10.38 13.74
C PRO A 161 4.85 -9.18 14.27
N ALA A 162 5.16 -8.22 13.40
CA ALA A 162 5.77 -6.94 13.77
C ALA A 162 4.67 -5.91 14.03
N ALA A 163 4.53 -5.51 15.31
CA ALA A 163 3.45 -4.62 15.76
C ALA A 163 3.59 -3.18 15.22
N ALA A 164 4.82 -2.74 14.98
CA ALA A 164 5.15 -1.46 14.41
C ALA A 164 6.36 -1.63 13.50
N TRP A 165 6.48 -0.73 12.54
CA TRP A 165 7.64 -0.60 11.67
C TRP A 165 7.79 0.87 11.29
N GLU A 166 9.02 1.30 11.06
CA GLU A 166 9.34 2.67 10.68
C GLU A 166 10.24 2.67 9.44
N LEU A 167 9.70 3.18 8.33
CA LEU A 167 10.43 3.36 7.09
C LEU A 167 10.88 4.81 6.99
N VAL A 168 12.17 5.05 6.87
CA VAL A 168 12.76 6.38 6.72
C VAL A 168 13.38 6.52 5.35
N VAL A 169 13.00 7.55 4.60
CA VAL A 169 13.54 7.86 3.27
C VAL A 169 14.11 9.28 3.29
N THR A 170 15.37 9.43 2.88
CA THR A 170 16.03 10.75 2.81
C THR A 170 16.20 11.16 1.36
N LEU A 171 15.64 12.32 1.02
CA LEU A 171 15.77 12.93 -0.31
C LEU A 171 17.07 13.77 -0.39
N PRO A 172 17.62 14.00 -1.59
CA PRO A 172 18.88 14.73 -1.75
C PRO A 172 18.77 16.23 -1.44
N ARG A 173 17.55 16.78 -1.40
CA ARG A 173 17.28 18.20 -1.13
C ARG A 173 15.99 18.37 -0.35
N GLU A 174 15.95 19.39 0.49
CA GLU A 174 14.75 19.80 1.23
C GLU A 174 13.71 20.50 0.34
N SER A 175 14.03 20.87 -0.89
CA SER A 175 13.02 21.41 -1.81
C SER A 175 12.15 20.31 -2.45
N LEU A 176 12.48 19.04 -2.24
CA LEU A 176 11.77 17.90 -2.82
C LEU A 176 10.66 17.44 -1.88
N GLU A 177 9.49 17.16 -2.46
CA GLU A 177 8.29 16.81 -1.72
C GLU A 177 7.77 15.43 -2.11
N VAL A 178 7.28 14.70 -1.11
CA VAL A 178 6.41 13.55 -1.32
C VAL A 178 4.97 14.06 -1.40
N THR A 179 4.36 13.93 -2.56
CA THR A 179 3.06 14.55 -2.91
C THR A 179 1.87 13.62 -2.76
N SER A 180 2.10 12.32 -2.77
CA SER A 180 1.07 11.31 -2.52
C SER A 180 1.69 10.11 -1.83
N VAL A 181 0.99 9.51 -0.87
CA VAL A 181 1.40 8.32 -0.13
C VAL A 181 0.23 7.35 -0.02
N ARG A 182 0.48 6.05 -0.16
CA ARG A 182 -0.49 4.98 0.12
C ARG A 182 0.17 3.85 0.89
N GLY A 183 -0.59 3.21 1.77
CA GLY A 183 -0.14 2.09 2.61
C GLY A 183 0.63 2.51 3.87
N ALA A 184 0.77 3.81 4.11
CA ALA A 184 1.44 4.37 5.28
C ALA A 184 0.97 5.80 5.56
N ARG A 185 1.16 6.26 6.78
CA ARG A 185 1.18 7.69 7.12
C ARG A 185 2.59 8.20 6.96
N ALA A 186 2.73 9.40 6.40
CA ALA A 186 4.02 10.05 6.23
C ALA A 186 4.11 11.32 7.06
N SER A 187 5.27 11.55 7.63
CA SER A 187 5.67 12.80 8.27
C SER A 187 7.02 13.24 7.73
N ARG A 188 7.34 14.53 7.85
CA ARG A 188 8.51 15.12 7.22
C ARG A 188 9.30 15.94 8.24
N SER A 189 10.62 15.80 8.19
CA SER A 189 11.58 16.65 8.90
C SER A 189 12.74 16.96 7.94
N GLY A 190 12.85 18.21 7.47
CA GLY A 190 13.83 18.61 6.46
C GLY A 190 13.71 17.82 5.15
N ALA A 191 14.77 17.12 4.76
CA ALA A 191 14.80 16.24 3.59
C ALA A 191 14.39 14.78 3.91
N THR A 192 14.12 14.47 5.17
CA THR A 192 13.80 13.12 5.64
C THR A 192 12.29 12.95 5.79
N TRP A 193 11.78 11.87 5.20
CA TRP A 193 10.40 11.45 5.25
C TRP A 193 10.30 10.15 6.06
N THR A 194 9.43 10.16 7.07
CA THR A 194 9.20 9.01 7.95
C THR A 194 7.82 8.45 7.68
N PHE A 195 7.76 7.15 7.39
CA PHE A 195 6.56 6.41 7.06
C PHE A 195 6.28 5.38 8.14
N VAL A 196 5.06 5.40 8.67
CA VAL A 196 4.59 4.49 9.71
C VAL A 196 3.25 3.87 9.30
N PRO A 197 2.86 2.71 9.88
CA PRO A 197 1.55 2.14 9.64
C PRO A 197 0.40 3.13 9.85
N GLU A 198 -0.65 2.98 9.06
CA GLU A 198 -1.93 3.64 9.32
C GLU A 198 -2.51 3.13 10.66
N GLU A 199 -3.33 3.95 11.34
CA GLU A 199 -3.86 3.57 12.68
C GLU A 199 -4.70 2.30 12.67
N ASN A 200 -5.34 2.03 11.52
CA ASN A 200 -6.18 0.86 11.32
C ASN A 200 -5.44 -0.28 10.61
N ALA A 201 -4.15 -0.11 10.32
CA ALA A 201 -3.34 -1.19 9.79
C ALA A 201 -3.07 -2.18 10.93
N GLY A 202 -3.43 -3.44 10.72
CA GLY A 202 -3.01 -4.52 11.62
C GLY A 202 -1.48 -4.67 11.64
N PRO A 203 -0.94 -5.45 12.59
CA PRO A 203 0.47 -5.74 12.64
C PRO A 203 0.92 -6.46 11.36
N LEU A 204 2.17 -6.25 10.93
CA LEU A 204 2.74 -6.92 9.76
C LEU A 204 2.95 -8.41 10.11
N PRO A 205 2.23 -9.36 9.48
CA PRO A 205 2.31 -10.77 9.84
C PRO A 205 3.73 -11.33 9.69
N GLY A 206 4.07 -12.36 10.47
CA GLY A 206 5.28 -13.13 10.24
C GLY A 206 5.24 -13.82 8.87
N GLY A 207 6.32 -13.76 8.12
CA GLY A 207 6.38 -14.18 6.71
C GLY A 207 5.59 -13.28 5.75
N GLY A 208 4.99 -12.20 6.24
CA GLY A 208 4.16 -11.29 5.45
C GLY A 208 4.94 -10.13 4.83
N ALA A 209 4.26 -9.37 3.98
CA ALA A 209 4.78 -8.15 3.39
C ALA A 209 3.70 -7.08 3.25
N VAL A 210 4.11 -5.82 3.26
CA VAL A 210 3.28 -4.64 2.96
C VAL A 210 4.01 -3.76 1.96
N GLN A 211 3.26 -3.05 1.12
CA GLN A 211 3.80 -2.13 0.12
C GLN A 211 3.44 -0.69 0.48
N VAL A 212 4.45 0.18 0.53
CA VAL A 212 4.31 1.62 0.67
C VAL A 212 4.59 2.25 -0.68
N THR A 213 3.63 2.96 -1.25
CA THR A 213 3.83 3.67 -2.53
C THR A 213 3.76 5.17 -2.31
N PHE A 214 4.65 5.90 -2.97
CA PHE A 214 4.68 7.35 -2.86
C PHE A 214 5.20 8.02 -4.14
N ARG A 215 4.83 9.29 -4.32
CA ARG A 215 5.25 10.10 -5.48
C ARG A 215 6.10 11.26 -5.04
N VAL A 216 7.27 11.41 -5.63
CA VAL A 216 8.24 12.47 -5.32
C VAL A 216 8.24 13.51 -6.43
N SER A 217 8.24 14.80 -6.07
CA SER A 217 8.45 15.91 -7.00
C SER A 217 9.89 15.91 -7.52
N GLY A 218 10.08 16.16 -8.82
CA GLY A 218 11.38 16.17 -9.48
C GLY A 218 11.63 14.93 -10.35
N ALA A 219 12.48 15.08 -11.35
CA ALA A 219 12.90 13.98 -12.22
C ALA A 219 13.78 12.98 -11.46
N GLN A 220 13.54 11.68 -11.66
CA GLN A 220 14.23 10.57 -10.98
C GLN A 220 15.75 10.74 -10.91
N THR A 221 16.39 11.18 -11.99
CA THR A 221 17.85 11.37 -12.07
C THR A 221 18.40 12.40 -11.07
N SER A 222 17.56 13.33 -10.59
CA SER A 222 17.96 14.45 -9.74
C SER A 222 17.28 14.46 -8.36
N SER A 223 16.31 13.56 -8.14
CA SER A 223 15.48 13.49 -6.94
C SER A 223 15.37 12.08 -6.35
N ARG A 224 16.19 11.12 -6.82
CA ARG A 224 16.29 9.79 -6.23
C ARG A 224 16.73 9.88 -4.76
N PRO A 225 16.17 9.08 -3.84
CA PRO A 225 16.54 9.17 -2.44
C PRO A 225 18.02 8.77 -2.24
N THR A 226 18.69 9.42 -1.30
CA THR A 226 20.09 9.16 -0.94
C THR A 226 20.21 8.10 0.14
N ALA A 227 19.17 7.92 0.96
CA ALA A 227 19.09 6.87 1.96
C ALA A 227 17.66 6.34 2.10
N CYS A 228 17.54 5.07 2.47
CA CYS A 228 16.29 4.40 2.81
C CYS A 228 16.61 3.36 3.88
N THR A 229 15.86 3.36 4.99
CA THR A 229 16.00 2.39 6.08
C THR A 229 14.65 1.92 6.59
N ILE A 230 14.56 0.67 7.05
CA ILE A 230 13.43 0.08 7.77
C ILE A 230 13.92 -0.37 9.13
N ASP A 231 13.40 0.19 10.22
CA ASP A 231 13.87 -0.08 11.60
C ASP A 231 15.43 -0.07 11.66
N GLU A 232 16.04 0.99 11.12
CA GLU A 232 17.49 1.20 10.97
C GLU A 232 18.22 0.32 9.93
N ALA A 233 17.61 -0.75 9.41
CA ALA A 233 18.20 -1.59 8.38
C ALA A 233 18.09 -0.96 6.98
N ALA A 234 19.18 -0.91 6.21
CA ALA A 234 19.18 -0.30 4.88
C ALA A 234 18.27 -1.03 3.88
N CYS A 235 17.51 -0.26 3.09
CA CYS A 235 16.72 -0.81 2.00
C CYS A 235 17.63 -1.32 0.87
N THR A 236 17.22 -2.42 0.25
CA THR A 236 17.78 -2.88 -1.02
C THR A 236 17.20 -2.10 -2.21
N GLY A 237 17.84 -2.14 -3.38
CA GLY A 237 17.34 -1.49 -4.61
C GLY A 237 17.60 0.03 -4.72
N LEU A 238 18.19 0.65 -3.69
CA LEU A 238 18.52 2.07 -3.70
C LEU A 238 19.81 2.42 -4.48
N SER A 239 20.49 1.45 -5.08
CA SER A 239 21.79 1.65 -5.74
C SER A 239 21.75 2.73 -6.82
N GLY A 240 22.38 3.87 -6.53
CA GLY A 240 22.72 4.95 -7.44
C GLY A 240 23.97 4.65 -8.25
#